data_AF-A0A928JFU9-F1
#
_entry.id   AF-A0A928JFU9-F1
#
_cell.length_a   1.000
_cell.length_b   1.000
_cell.length_c   1.000
_cell.angle_alpha   90.00
_cell.angle_beta   90.00
_cell.angle_gamma   90.00
#
_symmetry.space_group_name_H-M   'P 1'
#
loop_
_entity.id
_entity.type
_entity.pdbx_description
1 polymer ?
#
loop_
_entity_poly.entity_id
_entity_poly.type
_entity_poly.pdbx_seq_one_letter_code
_entity_poly.pdbx_strand_id
1 'polypeptide(L)'
;MIIGAQLYTLRDYCKNLDDFSETLKKVADIGYTSVQVSGTCAYEAEWLRDELKKNGLTCGITHFNFDRIVNETEKVIEEHKTFGCGCIGIGGMPCGAARYPEFRDNPKLRPAMDKIAEAGMKFMYHNHHLEYETKMDDGRPVMFHLSDDFTPLRWASRSTPSGCTTADTRSFRRSNG
;
A
#
# COMPACT_ATOMS: atom_id res chain seq x y z
N MET A 1 16.50 12.20 6.60
CA MET A 1 15.42 11.39 7.19
C MET A 1 14.10 12.01 6.77
N ILE A 2 13.13 11.23 6.28
CA ILE A 2 11.78 11.72 5.94
C ILE A 2 10.86 11.34 7.10
N ILE A 3 10.08 12.30 7.61
CA ILE A 3 9.07 12.06 8.65
C ILE A 3 7.70 12.27 8.00
N GLY A 4 6.83 11.27 8.13
CA GLY A 4 5.49 11.27 7.55
C GLY A 4 4.39 11.44 8.60
N ALA A 5 3.36 12.23 8.30
CA ALA A 5 2.15 12.31 9.12
C ALA A 5 1.07 11.35 8.60
N GLN A 6 0.56 10.47 9.47
CA GLN A 6 -0.60 9.63 9.16
C GLN A 6 -1.91 10.40 9.36
N LEU A 7 -2.57 10.76 8.25
CA LEU A 7 -3.74 11.65 8.27
C LEU A 7 -4.98 11.04 8.92
N TYR A 8 -5.05 9.72 9.12
CA TYR A 8 -6.10 9.13 9.93
C TYR A 8 -6.20 9.74 11.34
N THR A 9 -5.07 10.21 11.90
CA THR A 9 -5.04 10.95 13.18
C THR A 9 -5.83 12.26 13.12
N LEU A 10 -5.87 12.88 11.93
CA LEU A 10 -6.50 14.18 11.66
C LEU A 10 -7.81 14.05 10.86
N ARG A 11 -8.33 12.83 10.70
CA ARG A 11 -9.47 12.50 9.82
C ARG A 11 -10.72 13.37 10.03
N ASP A 12 -10.91 13.91 11.22
CA ASP A 12 -12.06 14.77 11.53
C ASP A 12 -11.94 16.18 10.93
N TYR A 13 -10.73 16.58 10.54
CA TYR A 13 -10.42 17.82 9.80
C TYR A 13 -10.22 17.59 8.30
N CYS A 14 -10.53 16.40 7.78
CA CYS A 14 -10.39 16.08 6.36
C CYS A 14 -11.73 15.73 5.72
N LYS A 15 -12.85 16.26 6.22
CA LYS A 15 -14.21 15.84 5.82
C LYS A 15 -14.74 16.51 4.55
N ASN A 16 -14.11 17.58 4.09
CA ASN A 16 -14.36 18.23 2.81
C ASN A 16 -13.02 18.79 2.26
N LEU A 17 -13.03 19.29 1.02
CA LEU A 17 -11.82 19.74 0.33
C LEU A 17 -11.17 20.96 0.99
N ASP A 18 -11.96 21.89 1.52
CA ASP A 18 -11.44 23.10 2.16
C ASP A 18 -10.71 22.76 3.47
N ASP A 19 -11.35 21.97 4.33
CA ASP A 19 -10.75 21.50 5.59
C ASP A 19 -9.52 20.62 5.33
N PHE A 20 -9.57 19.79 4.29
CA PHE A 20 -8.45 18.93 3.92
C PHE A 20 -7.25 19.76 3.40
N SER A 21 -7.48 20.76 2.54
CA SER A 21 -6.43 21.69 2.09
C SER A 21 -5.79 22.43 3.27
N GLU A 22 -6.61 22.96 4.18
CA GLU A 22 -6.12 23.66 5.38
C GLU A 22 -5.34 22.72 6.31
N THR A 23 -5.76 21.45 6.43
CA THR A 23 -5.05 20.44 7.19
C THR A 23 -3.68 20.12 6.58
N LEU A 24 -3.59 19.95 5.25
CA LEU A 24 -2.31 19.74 4.56
C LEU A 24 -1.37 20.91 4.77
N LYS A 25 -1.87 22.15 4.67
CA LYS A 25 -1.09 23.36 4.97
C LYS A 25 -0.55 23.34 6.40
N LYS A 26 -1.40 23.09 7.41
CA LYS A 26 -0.96 23.03 8.82
C LYS A 26 0.07 21.94 9.06
N VAL A 27 -0.10 20.77 8.46
CA VAL A 27 0.87 19.66 8.56
C VAL A 27 2.24 20.08 7.98
N ALA A 28 2.25 20.78 6.84
CA ALA A 28 3.48 21.32 6.27
C ALA A 28 4.11 22.43 7.13
N ASP A 29 3.31 23.36 7.66
CA ASP A 29 3.78 24.45 8.53
C ASP A 29 4.42 23.93 9.83
N ILE A 30 3.96 22.78 10.35
CA ILE A 30 4.58 22.08 11.50
C ILE A 30 5.97 21.52 11.14
N GLY A 31 6.23 21.25 9.87
CA GLY A 31 7.51 20.77 9.36
C GLY A 31 7.50 19.34 8.79
N TYR A 32 6.33 18.70 8.65
CA TYR A 32 6.25 17.43 7.94
C TYR A 32 6.45 17.65 6.43
N THR A 33 7.12 16.71 5.78
CA THR A 33 7.40 16.75 4.33
C THR A 33 6.74 15.60 3.57
N SER A 34 6.06 14.71 4.29
CA SER A 34 5.35 13.57 3.72
C SER A 34 4.08 13.28 4.51
N VAL A 35 3.06 12.74 3.84
CA VAL A 35 1.81 12.30 4.44
C VAL A 35 1.48 10.88 4.02
N GLN A 36 0.80 10.14 4.90
CA GLN A 36 -0.01 8.99 4.51
C GLN A 36 -1.46 9.45 4.42
N VAL A 37 -2.05 9.37 3.23
CA VAL A 37 -3.42 9.82 2.98
C VAL A 37 -4.42 8.74 3.36
N SER A 38 -5.25 9.02 4.36
CA SER A 38 -6.22 8.08 4.91
C SER A 38 -7.32 8.81 5.67
N GLY A 39 -8.55 8.28 5.65
CA GLY A 39 -9.67 8.84 6.43
C GLY A 39 -10.16 10.22 5.97
N THR A 40 -9.95 10.58 4.71
CA THR A 40 -10.31 11.87 4.13
C THR A 40 -11.65 11.80 3.38
N CYS A 41 -12.13 12.96 2.91
CA CYS A 41 -13.18 13.06 1.92
C CYS A 41 -12.75 12.51 0.56
N ALA A 42 -13.71 12.41 -0.37
CA ALA A 42 -13.40 12.19 -1.77
C ALA A 42 -12.68 13.41 -2.36
N TYR A 43 -11.78 13.15 -3.31
CA TYR A 43 -11.00 14.17 -4.00
C TYR A 43 -10.60 13.65 -5.38
N GLU A 44 -10.32 14.57 -6.30
CA GLU A 44 -9.71 14.25 -7.59
C GLU A 44 -8.19 14.11 -7.44
N ALA A 45 -7.57 13.26 -8.26
CA ALA A 45 -6.15 12.98 -8.15
C ALA A 45 -5.29 14.22 -8.46
N GLU A 46 -5.69 15.03 -9.42
CA GLU A 46 -5.06 16.30 -9.78
C GLU A 46 -5.14 17.31 -8.63
N TRP A 47 -6.28 17.34 -7.93
CA TRP A 47 -6.44 18.20 -6.76
C TRP A 47 -5.45 17.82 -5.67
N LEU A 48 -5.32 16.52 -5.36
CA LEU A 48 -4.37 16.09 -4.35
C LEU A 48 -2.92 16.36 -4.77
N ARG A 49 -2.57 16.11 -6.04
CA ARG A 49 -1.25 16.45 -6.61
C ARG A 49 -0.92 17.93 -6.39
N ASP A 50 -1.87 18.80 -6.71
CA ASP A 50 -1.66 20.25 -6.65
C ASP A 50 -1.56 20.74 -5.20
N GLU A 51 -2.38 20.22 -4.28
CA GLU A 51 -2.26 20.54 -2.85
C GLU A 51 -0.96 20.01 -2.23
N LEU A 52 -0.53 18.79 -2.58
CA LEU A 52 0.77 18.28 -2.13
C LEU A 52 1.91 19.17 -2.63
N LYS A 53 1.93 19.49 -3.92
CA LYS A 53 2.94 20.36 -4.52
C LYS A 53 2.96 21.76 -3.92
N LYS A 54 1.79 22.38 -3.74
CA LYS A 54 1.61 23.71 -3.14
C LYS A 54 2.21 23.80 -1.73
N ASN A 55 2.08 22.72 -0.95
CA ASN A 55 2.56 22.67 0.43
C ASN A 55 3.96 22.02 0.57
N GLY A 56 4.62 21.66 -0.54
CA GLY A 56 5.91 20.96 -0.49
C GLY A 56 5.86 19.57 0.14
N LEU A 57 4.69 18.93 0.12
CA LEU A 57 4.44 17.60 0.67
C LEU A 57 4.57 16.51 -0.39
N THR A 58 4.91 15.31 0.06
CA THR A 58 4.83 14.07 -0.73
C THR A 58 3.79 13.12 -0.14
N CYS A 59 3.27 12.19 -0.94
CA CYS A 59 2.43 11.10 -0.45
C CYS A 59 3.26 9.82 -0.39
N GLY A 60 3.54 9.32 0.82
CA GLY A 60 4.35 8.12 1.01
C GLY A 60 3.58 6.82 0.82
N ILE A 61 2.28 6.83 1.16
CA ILE A 61 1.36 5.69 1.08
C ILE A 61 -0.09 6.18 1.25
N THR A 62 -1.04 5.50 0.63
CA THR A 62 -2.48 5.69 0.93
C THR A 62 -3.03 4.53 1.75
N HIS A 63 -4.07 4.76 2.55
CA HIS A 63 -4.96 3.68 2.99
C HIS A 63 -6.32 3.85 2.33
N PHE A 64 -6.60 3.01 1.34
CA PHE A 64 -7.89 2.97 0.65
C PHE A 64 -8.71 1.76 1.09
N ASN A 65 -10.01 1.82 0.81
CA ASN A 65 -10.89 0.69 1.00
C ASN A 65 -10.43 -0.48 0.10
N PHE A 66 -10.34 -1.68 0.68
CA PHE A 66 -9.94 -2.89 -0.02
C PHE A 66 -10.78 -3.15 -1.29
N ASP A 67 -12.11 -2.99 -1.20
CA ASP A 67 -13.01 -3.22 -2.33
C ASP A 67 -12.71 -2.27 -3.48
N ARG A 68 -12.37 -1.02 -3.18
CA ARG A 68 -11.97 -0.05 -4.21
C ARG A 68 -10.68 -0.48 -4.89
N ILE A 69 -9.68 -0.92 -4.13
CA ILE A 69 -8.38 -1.35 -4.69
C ILE A 69 -8.57 -2.54 -5.63
N VAL A 70 -9.40 -3.53 -5.28
CA VAL A 70 -9.54 -4.75 -6.09
C VAL A 70 -10.59 -4.66 -7.20
N ASN A 71 -11.54 -3.72 -7.12
CA ASN A 71 -12.57 -3.52 -8.15
C ASN A 71 -12.25 -2.38 -9.13
N GLU A 72 -11.46 -1.39 -8.70
CA GLU A 72 -11.07 -0.21 -9.47
C GLU A 72 -9.53 -0.11 -9.59
N THR A 73 -8.83 -1.24 -9.67
CA THR A 73 -7.36 -1.31 -9.58
C THR A 73 -6.65 -0.36 -10.54
N GLU A 74 -7.04 -0.35 -11.82
CA GLU A 74 -6.45 0.49 -12.85
C GLU A 74 -6.62 1.98 -12.54
N LYS A 75 -7.83 2.37 -12.13
CA LYS A 75 -8.13 3.75 -11.75
C LYS A 75 -7.30 4.16 -10.53
N VAL A 76 -7.22 3.30 -9.51
CA VAL A 76 -6.39 3.56 -8.32
C VAL A 76 -4.92 3.73 -8.72
N ILE A 77 -4.39 2.91 -9.64
CA ILE A 77 -3.03 3.04 -10.18
C ILE A 77 -2.85 4.39 -10.89
N GLU A 78 -3.78 4.77 -11.77
CA GLU A 78 -3.74 6.03 -12.51
C GLU A 78 -3.72 7.24 -11.57
N GLU A 79 -4.61 7.27 -10.57
CA GLU A 79 -4.64 8.33 -9.56
C GLU A 79 -3.31 8.41 -8.80
N HIS A 80 -2.76 7.27 -8.37
CA HIS A 80 -1.48 7.21 -7.66
C HIS A 80 -0.30 7.68 -8.52
N LYS A 81 -0.34 7.47 -9.84
CA LYS A 81 0.63 8.06 -10.76
C LYS A 81 0.49 9.58 -10.80
N THR A 82 -0.74 10.09 -10.85
CA THR A 82 -1.03 11.52 -10.91
C THR A 82 -0.49 12.28 -9.69
N PHE A 83 -0.70 11.79 -8.46
CA PHE A 83 -0.20 12.43 -7.25
C PHE A 83 1.16 11.88 -6.75
N GLY A 84 1.79 10.98 -7.52
CA GLY A 84 3.16 10.53 -7.28
C GLY A 84 3.36 9.63 -6.05
N CYS A 85 2.40 8.76 -5.73
CA CYS A 85 2.52 7.81 -4.62
C CYS A 85 2.75 6.38 -5.12
N GLY A 86 3.90 5.78 -4.77
CA GLY A 86 4.23 4.41 -5.18
C GLY A 86 3.61 3.30 -4.32
N CYS A 87 2.98 3.64 -3.19
CA CYS A 87 2.47 2.66 -2.23
C CYS A 87 0.95 2.79 -2.06
N ILE A 88 0.23 1.72 -2.37
CA ILE A 88 -1.22 1.58 -2.20
C ILE A 88 -1.45 0.63 -1.02
N GLY A 89 -2.06 1.11 0.06
CA GLY A 89 -2.21 0.35 1.28
C GLY A 89 -3.64 0.07 1.70
N ILE A 90 -3.81 -0.97 2.51
CA ILE A 90 -4.99 -1.14 3.37
C ILE A 90 -4.60 -0.95 4.84
N GLY A 91 -5.44 -0.22 5.56
CA GLY A 91 -5.20 0.16 6.96
C GLY A 91 -5.60 -0.91 7.98
N GLY A 92 -5.70 -2.18 7.60
CA GLY A 92 -6.12 -3.29 8.44
C GLY A 92 -6.87 -4.39 7.68
N MET A 93 -7.17 -5.51 8.35
CA MET A 93 -7.87 -6.65 7.74
C MET A 93 -9.34 -6.28 7.41
N PRO A 94 -9.75 -6.30 6.13
CA PRO A 94 -11.08 -5.82 5.72
C PRO A 94 -12.21 -6.73 6.24
N CYS A 95 -11.95 -8.02 6.39
CA CYS A 95 -12.91 -9.01 6.91
C CYS A 95 -12.73 -9.31 8.41
N GLY A 96 -11.79 -8.64 9.09
CA GLY A 96 -11.36 -8.98 10.44
C GLY A 96 -10.40 -10.18 10.48
N ALA A 97 -9.44 -10.16 11.41
CA ALA A 97 -8.34 -11.14 11.44
C ALA A 97 -8.80 -12.61 11.51
N ALA A 98 -9.90 -12.90 12.21
CA ALA A 98 -10.47 -14.25 12.30
C ALA A 98 -10.95 -14.81 10.95
N ARG A 99 -11.23 -13.93 9.98
CA ARG A 99 -11.68 -14.28 8.63
C ARG A 99 -10.56 -14.10 7.60
N TYR A 100 -9.30 -14.15 8.03
CA TYR A 100 -8.13 -14.06 7.15
C TYR A 100 -8.20 -14.94 5.89
N PRO A 101 -8.68 -16.20 5.94
CA PRO A 101 -8.82 -17.02 4.73
C PRO A 101 -9.66 -16.35 3.64
N GLU A 102 -10.68 -15.56 4.00
CA GLU A 102 -11.50 -14.83 3.01
C GLU A 102 -10.74 -13.70 2.31
N PHE A 103 -9.77 -13.09 3.00
CA PHE A 103 -8.85 -12.12 2.39
C PHE A 103 -7.83 -12.85 1.50
N ARG A 104 -7.18 -13.88 2.04
CA ARG A 104 -6.16 -14.68 1.33
C ARG A 104 -6.70 -15.28 0.02
N ASP A 105 -7.91 -15.83 0.08
CA ASP A 105 -8.53 -16.57 -1.01
C ASP A 105 -9.44 -15.69 -1.87
N ASN A 106 -9.45 -14.36 -1.63
CA ASN A 106 -10.21 -13.44 -2.46
C ASN A 106 -9.68 -13.50 -3.91
N PRO A 107 -10.53 -13.84 -4.89
CA PRO A 107 -10.08 -14.07 -6.27
C PRO A 107 -9.58 -12.80 -6.95
N LYS A 108 -9.91 -11.60 -6.42
CA LYS A 108 -9.51 -10.31 -6.99
C LYS A 108 -8.22 -9.75 -6.38
N LEU A 109 -7.82 -10.21 -5.19
CA LEU A 109 -6.65 -9.68 -4.48
C LEU A 109 -5.36 -9.88 -5.29
N ARG A 110 -5.09 -11.12 -5.70
CA ARG A 110 -3.86 -11.47 -6.42
C ARG A 110 -3.76 -10.77 -7.80
N PRO A 111 -4.80 -10.79 -8.66
CA PRO A 111 -4.78 -10.01 -9.90
C PRO A 111 -4.56 -8.51 -9.70
N ALA A 112 -5.15 -7.91 -8.65
CA ALA A 112 -4.93 -6.50 -8.35
C ALA A 112 -3.48 -6.22 -7.94
N MET A 113 -2.90 -7.08 -7.08
CA MET A 113 -1.50 -6.99 -6.68
C MET A 113 -0.54 -7.11 -7.87
N ASP A 114 -0.82 -8.00 -8.83
CA ASP A 114 0.01 -8.18 -10.03
C ASP A 114 0.01 -6.91 -10.88
N LYS A 115 -1.18 -6.34 -11.17
CA LYS A 115 -1.30 -5.07 -11.90
C LYS A 115 -0.59 -3.91 -11.20
N ILE A 116 -0.71 -3.82 -9.88
CA ILE A 116 -0.02 -2.81 -9.07
C ILE A 116 1.50 -2.97 -9.20
N ALA A 117 2.01 -4.21 -9.13
CA ALA A 117 3.44 -4.50 -9.29
C ALA A 117 3.96 -4.20 -10.71
N GLU A 118 3.20 -4.59 -11.74
CA GLU A 118 3.51 -4.30 -13.16
C GLU A 118 3.56 -2.80 -13.42
N ALA A 119 2.75 -2.00 -12.73
CA ALA A 119 2.78 -0.54 -12.77
C ALA A 119 3.96 0.09 -11.99
N GLY A 120 4.85 -0.73 -11.40
CA GLY A 120 5.98 -0.28 -10.60
C GLY A 120 5.62 0.20 -9.19
N MET A 121 4.40 -0.13 -8.72
CA MET A 121 3.88 0.26 -7.41
C MET A 121 3.87 -0.93 -6.44
N LYS A 122 3.57 -0.66 -5.16
CA LYS A 122 3.53 -1.66 -4.10
C LYS A 122 2.15 -1.69 -3.45
N PHE A 123 1.58 -2.89 -3.36
CA PHE A 123 0.49 -3.15 -2.44
C PHE A 123 1.04 -3.36 -1.03
N MET A 124 0.49 -2.65 -0.04
CA MET A 124 0.99 -2.62 1.34
C MET A 124 -0.12 -3.00 2.32
N TYR A 125 0.25 -3.75 3.36
CA TYR A 125 -0.66 -4.16 4.43
C TYR A 125 -0.21 -3.55 5.76
N HIS A 126 -1.10 -2.84 6.45
CA HIS A 126 -0.85 -2.33 7.79
C HIS A 126 -1.41 -3.31 8.83
N ASN A 127 -0.52 -4.08 9.47
CA ASN A 127 -0.91 -4.99 10.55
C ASN A 127 -1.30 -4.22 11.82
N HIS A 128 -2.18 -4.82 12.60
CA HIS A 128 -2.55 -4.39 13.96
C HIS A 128 -2.13 -5.46 14.98
N HIS A 129 -2.60 -5.33 16.22
CA HIS A 129 -2.41 -6.32 17.27
C HIS A 129 -3.22 -7.60 17.02
N LEU A 130 -4.38 -7.48 16.37
CA LEU A 130 -5.31 -8.59 16.12
C LEU A 130 -4.66 -9.71 15.30
N GLU A 131 -3.74 -9.39 14.40
CA GLU A 131 -3.02 -10.37 13.57
C GLU A 131 -2.03 -11.21 14.38
N TYR A 132 -1.60 -10.72 15.55
CA TYR A 132 -0.75 -11.46 16.49
C TYR A 132 -1.57 -12.24 17.52
N GLU A 133 -2.76 -11.76 17.88
CA GLU A 133 -3.63 -12.43 18.86
C GLU A 133 -4.48 -13.54 18.22
N THR A 134 -4.94 -13.32 16.99
CA THR A 134 -5.81 -14.26 16.29
C THR A 134 -5.00 -15.42 15.75
N LYS A 135 -5.34 -16.65 16.16
CA LYS A 135 -4.71 -17.88 15.70
C LYS A 135 -5.58 -18.59 14.66
N MET A 136 -4.93 -19.19 13.67
CA MET A 136 -5.57 -20.11 12.73
C MET A 136 -5.59 -21.54 13.30
N ASP A 137 -6.14 -22.50 12.55
CA ASP A 137 -6.29 -23.90 12.97
C ASP A 137 -4.97 -24.58 13.36
N ASP A 138 -3.86 -24.15 12.77
CA ASP A 138 -2.51 -24.63 13.08
C ASP A 138 -1.91 -24.02 14.37
N GLY A 139 -2.68 -23.18 15.07
CA GLY A 139 -2.27 -22.49 16.29
C GLY A 139 -1.33 -21.30 16.09
N ARG A 140 -0.91 -21.01 14.84
CA ARG A 140 -0.05 -19.86 14.55
C ARG A 140 -0.88 -18.58 14.37
N PRO A 141 -0.36 -17.42 14.81
CA PRO A 141 -1.00 -16.13 14.54
C PRO A 141 -1.15 -15.82 13.04
N VAL A 142 -2.21 -15.11 12.69
CA VAL A 142 -2.51 -14.64 11.31
C VAL A 142 -1.30 -13.93 10.68
N MET A 143 -0.54 -13.16 11.45
CA MET A 143 0.63 -12.45 10.95
C MET A 143 1.66 -13.37 10.26
N PHE A 144 1.84 -14.59 10.76
CA PHE A 144 2.77 -15.55 10.14
C PHE A 144 2.22 -16.08 8.82
N HIS A 145 0.91 -16.33 8.75
CA HIS A 145 0.26 -16.73 7.51
C HIS A 145 0.31 -15.62 6.46
N LEU A 146 0.05 -14.36 6.85
CA LEU A 146 0.24 -13.18 5.99
C LEU A 146 1.66 -13.10 5.42
N SER A 147 2.67 -13.29 6.27
CA SER A 147 4.07 -13.31 5.83
C SER A 147 4.30 -14.43 4.81
N ASP A 148 3.88 -15.66 5.10
CA ASP A 148 4.12 -16.83 4.25
C ASP A 148 3.42 -16.74 2.87
N ASP A 149 2.18 -16.24 2.86
CA ASP A 149 1.31 -16.20 1.68
C ASP A 149 1.62 -15.04 0.72
N PHE A 150 2.21 -13.96 1.24
CA PHE A 150 2.48 -12.71 0.51
C PHE A 150 3.97 -12.31 0.49
N THR A 151 4.89 -13.21 0.86
CA THR A 151 6.34 -12.94 0.76
C THR A 151 6.71 -12.53 -0.68
N PRO A 152 7.39 -11.38 -0.88
CA PRO A 152 7.76 -10.88 -2.22
C PRO A 152 8.56 -11.88 -3.08
N LEU A 153 9.43 -12.68 -2.46
CA LEU A 153 10.22 -13.72 -3.15
C LEU A 153 9.36 -14.85 -3.74
N ARG A 154 8.22 -15.18 -3.11
CA ARG A 154 7.27 -16.19 -3.59
C ARG A 154 6.26 -15.61 -4.58
N TRP A 155 6.01 -14.30 -4.49
CA TRP A 155 5.13 -13.58 -5.39
C TRP A 155 5.76 -13.39 -6.77
N ALA A 156 6.99 -12.87 -6.83
CA ALA A 156 7.72 -12.65 -8.08
C ALA A 156 8.00 -13.95 -8.87
N SER A 157 8.14 -15.09 -8.18
CA SER A 157 8.31 -16.40 -8.82
C SER A 157 7.03 -17.00 -9.41
N ARG A 158 5.85 -16.45 -9.07
CA ARG A 158 4.54 -16.90 -9.59
C ARG A 158 4.05 -16.05 -10.75
N SER A 159 4.48 -14.79 -10.85
CA SER A 159 4.12 -13.86 -11.93
C SER A 159 5.04 -13.94 -13.16
N THR A 160 6.13 -14.73 -13.10
CA THR A 160 6.91 -15.07 -14.29
C THR A 160 6.19 -16.16 -15.09
N PRO A 161 5.81 -15.94 -16.36
CA PRO A 161 5.37 -17.00 -17.25
C PRO A 161 6.42 -18.10 -17.28
N SER A 162 5.97 -19.36 -17.35
CA SER A 162 6.78 -20.60 -17.32
C SER A 162 7.73 -20.80 -18.53
N GLY A 163 8.37 -19.73 -19.00
CA GLY A 163 9.32 -19.72 -20.10
C GLY A 163 10.48 -18.73 -19.93
N CYS A 164 10.53 -17.94 -18.86
CA CYS A 164 11.70 -17.11 -18.57
C CYS A 164 12.55 -17.80 -17.50
N THR A 165 13.44 -18.67 -17.95
CA THR A 165 14.47 -19.27 -17.11
C THR A 165 15.29 -18.14 -16.49
N THR A 166 15.32 -18.09 -15.16
CA THR A 166 16.27 -17.29 -14.40
C THR A 166 17.66 -17.52 -14.96
N ALA A 167 18.30 -16.45 -15.44
CA ALA A 167 19.70 -16.48 -15.82
C ALA A 167 20.53 -17.03 -14.65
N ASP A 168 21.26 -18.08 -14.98
CA ASP A 168 22.14 -18.87 -14.13
C ASP A 168 23.06 -17.97 -13.29
N THR A 169 22.97 -18.08 -11.96
CA THR A 169 23.86 -17.37 -11.01
C THR A 169 25.23 -18.03 -10.87
N ARG A 170 25.62 -18.92 -11.79
CA ARG A 170 26.96 -19.53 -11.82
C ARG A 170 27.93 -18.79 -12.75
N SER A 171 28.30 -17.57 -12.41
CA SER A 171 29.54 -16.97 -12.94
C SER A 171 30.12 -15.88 -12.03
N PHE A 172 30.45 -16.26 -10.80
CA PHE A 172 31.45 -15.51 -10.03
C PHE A 172 32.46 -16.46 -9.38
N ARG A 173 33.14 -17.26 -10.21
CA ARG A 173 34.45 -17.80 -9.84
C ARG A 173 35.51 -16.81 -10.30
N ARG A 174 36.00 -16.07 -9.31
CA ARG A 174 37.28 -15.36 -9.19
C ARG A 174 38.29 -15.64 -10.32
N SER A 175 38.65 -14.59 -11.02
CA SER A 175 39.98 -14.39 -11.58
C SER A 175 40.50 -13.07 -11.03
N ASN A 176 41.51 -13.12 -10.16
CA ASN A 176 42.58 -12.13 -10.00
C ASN A 176 43.48 -12.52 -8.81
N GLY A 177 44.78 -12.69 -9.09
CA GLY A 177 45.88 -12.66 -8.12
C GLY A 177 46.22 -14.00 -7.47
#